data_AF-A0AAV5WYT6-F1
#
_entry.id   AF-A0AAV5WYT6-F1
#
_cell.length_a   1.000
_cell.length_b   1.000
_cell.length_c   1.000
_cell.angle_alpha   90.00
_cell.angle_beta   90.00
_cell.angle_gamma   90.00
#
_symmetry.space_group_name_H-M   'P 1'
#
loop_
_entity.id
_entity.type
_entity.pdbx_description
1 polymer ?
#
loop_
_entity_poly.entity_id
_entity_poly.type
_entity_poly.pdbx_seq_one_letter_code
_entity_poly.pdbx_strand_id
1 'polypeptide(L)'
;TPLNNDKLNPEKGSVQNDAIKEEPIEEEECHRDVPSSSKRVVSQPWIRIGNVPPEQPQPAKKYTPCPFCTTKLLVSAIENHIQLVHKHSWLKFAKRCQEDDCDYRSVHDSHVKQHAEAVHGRTYKNWKNTMRLAFPIMTRCPFCPRFIINVTQFNKHMNNDHPTLTSNEAKIFICDSCSFSTDRCYKMYAHWIERGNRCKGGMGFDYVAAKQAYKQDMIKQQIETRKLANSLKRDS
;
A
#
# COMPACT_ATOMS: atom_id res chain seq x y z
N THR A 1 53.40 -11.06 46.90
CA THR A 1 52.53 -10.02 47.51
C THR A 1 51.11 -10.30 47.05
N PRO A 2 50.17 -10.61 47.95
CA PRO A 2 48.75 -10.84 47.59
C PRO A 2 47.94 -9.53 47.66
N LEU A 3 46.67 -9.58 47.24
CA LEU A 3 45.59 -8.56 47.25
C LEU A 3 45.48 -7.78 45.92
N ASN A 4 44.32 -7.62 45.27
CA ASN A 4 42.96 -7.46 45.77
C ASN A 4 41.90 -8.06 44.83
N ASN A 5 40.87 -8.67 45.44
CA ASN A 5 39.58 -8.97 44.83
C ASN A 5 38.63 -7.80 45.13
N ASP A 6 38.30 -7.00 44.12
CA ASP A 6 37.23 -5.99 44.23
C ASP A 6 35.88 -6.61 43.85
N LYS A 7 35.02 -6.70 44.87
CA LYS A 7 33.61 -7.07 44.79
C LYS A 7 32.82 -5.94 44.13
N LEU A 8 32.32 -6.17 42.92
CA LEU A 8 31.27 -5.34 42.34
C LEU A 8 29.90 -5.79 42.85
N ASN A 9 29.22 -4.84 43.50
CA ASN A 9 27.89 -4.95 44.09
C ASN A 9 26.86 -4.57 43.00
N PRO A 10 25.82 -5.38 42.71
CA PRO A 10 24.78 -4.98 41.77
C PRO A 10 23.68 -4.21 42.51
N GLU A 11 23.62 -2.89 42.27
CA GLU A 11 22.49 -2.05 42.69
C GLU A 11 21.23 -2.45 41.92
N LYS A 12 20.23 -2.92 42.66
CA LYS A 12 18.86 -3.12 42.18
C LYS A 12 18.19 -1.76 42.01
N GLY A 13 18.24 -1.21 40.81
CA GLY A 13 17.39 -0.08 40.42
C GLY A 13 15.95 -0.54 40.23
N SER A 14 15.05 -0.14 41.15
CA SER A 14 13.60 -0.27 40.96
C SER A 14 13.14 0.75 39.92
N VAL A 15 12.77 0.29 38.72
CA VAL A 15 12.13 1.12 37.72
C VAL A 15 10.68 1.35 38.16
N GLN A 16 10.40 2.58 38.64
CA GLN A 16 9.03 3.05 38.83
C GLN A 16 8.42 3.26 37.44
N ASN A 17 7.37 2.49 37.13
CA ASN A 17 6.54 2.71 35.95
C ASN A 17 5.60 3.89 36.24
N ASP A 18 6.04 5.08 35.90
CA ASP A 18 5.17 6.25 35.88
C ASP A 18 4.12 6.08 34.78
N ALA A 19 2.85 6.08 35.21
CA ALA A 19 1.71 6.06 34.32
C ALA A 19 1.75 7.29 33.41
N ILE A 20 2.01 7.05 32.11
CA ILE A 20 1.86 8.04 31.05
C ILE A 20 0.38 8.44 31.05
N LYS A 21 0.09 9.62 31.58
CA LYS A 21 -1.19 10.30 31.36
C LYS A 21 -1.23 10.67 29.88
N GLU A 22 -2.04 9.95 29.11
CA GLU A 22 -2.41 10.39 27.77
C GLU A 22 -3.22 11.67 27.92
N GLU A 23 -2.62 12.81 27.57
CA GLU A 23 -3.35 14.06 27.47
C GLU A 23 -4.37 13.96 26.32
N PRO A 24 -5.58 14.51 26.47
CA PRO A 24 -6.56 14.58 25.39
C PRO A 24 -5.95 15.35 24.23
N ILE A 25 -5.82 14.71 23.07
CA ILE A 25 -5.51 15.40 21.83
C ILE A 25 -6.74 16.25 21.52
N GLU A 26 -6.65 17.55 21.76
CA GLU A 26 -7.64 18.51 21.26
C GLU A 26 -7.68 18.40 19.74
N GLU A 27 -8.79 17.86 19.23
CA GLU A 27 -9.07 17.82 17.80
C GLU A 27 -9.35 19.25 17.35
N GLU A 28 -8.30 19.94 16.91
CA GLU A 28 -8.40 21.25 16.29
C GLU A 28 -9.15 21.08 14.95
N GLU A 29 -10.47 21.34 14.98
CA GLU A 29 -11.35 21.37 13.81
C GLU A 29 -10.86 22.45 12.83
N CYS A 30 -10.00 22.04 11.90
CA CYS A 30 -9.61 22.85 10.76
C CYS A 30 -10.78 22.91 9.77
N HIS A 31 -11.73 23.80 10.03
CA HIS A 31 -12.73 24.24 9.06
C HIS A 31 -12.03 25.01 7.93
N ARG A 32 -11.55 24.27 6.91
CA ARG A 32 -11.29 24.86 5.60
C ARG A 32 -12.58 24.80 4.80
N ASP A 33 -13.18 25.96 4.58
CA ASP A 33 -14.24 26.17 3.61
C ASP A 33 -13.78 25.65 2.24
N VAL A 34 -14.34 24.52 1.82
CA VAL A 34 -14.19 24.01 0.46
C VAL A 34 -15.17 24.80 -0.42
N PRO A 35 -14.72 25.60 -1.39
CA PRO A 35 -15.63 26.25 -2.31
C PRO A 35 -16.38 25.19 -3.12
N SER A 36 -17.69 25.11 -2.85
CA SER A 36 -18.67 24.27 -3.54
C SER A 36 -18.68 24.64 -5.03
N SER A 37 -17.87 23.91 -5.79
CA SER A 37 -17.81 24.05 -7.25
C SER A 37 -19.06 23.39 -7.83
N SER A 38 -20.06 24.23 -8.04
CA SER A 38 -21.33 23.91 -8.69
C SER A 38 -21.07 23.18 -10.01
N LYS A 39 -21.30 21.86 -10.02
CA LYS A 39 -21.19 21.03 -11.22
C LYS A 39 -22.35 21.37 -12.14
N ARG A 40 -22.11 22.20 -13.16
CA ARG A 40 -23.01 22.28 -14.32
C ARG A 40 -23.02 20.91 -15.00
N VAL A 41 -24.11 20.17 -14.82
CA VAL A 41 -24.44 19.00 -15.63
C VAL A 41 -24.78 19.53 -17.02
N VAL A 42 -23.78 19.51 -17.92
CA VAL A 42 -24.01 19.72 -19.34
C VAL A 42 -24.72 18.48 -19.86
N SER A 43 -26.04 18.55 -19.94
CA SER A 43 -26.89 17.58 -20.61
C SER A 43 -26.51 17.54 -22.10
N GLN A 44 -25.93 16.43 -22.57
CA GLN A 44 -25.68 16.21 -24.00
C GLN A 44 -26.99 15.81 -24.71
N PRO A 45 -27.51 16.58 -25.69
CA PRO A 45 -28.84 16.35 -26.29
C PRO A 45 -28.88 15.44 -27.54
N TRP A 46 -28.03 14.41 -27.68
CA TRP A 46 -27.95 13.67 -28.97
C TRP A 46 -27.73 12.15 -28.93
N ILE A 47 -28.16 11.45 -27.89
CA ILE A 47 -28.23 9.97 -28.00
C ILE A 47 -29.46 9.60 -28.85
N ARG A 48 -29.25 9.50 -30.16
CA ARG A 48 -30.12 8.75 -31.07
C ARG A 48 -30.27 7.33 -30.53
N ILE A 49 -31.51 6.91 -30.29
CA ILE A 49 -31.89 5.52 -30.04
C ILE A 49 -31.63 4.74 -31.34
N GLY A 50 -30.37 4.34 -31.54
CA GLY A 50 -29.97 3.39 -32.57
C GLY A 50 -30.17 1.98 -32.04
N ASN A 51 -30.66 1.10 -32.89
CA ASN A 51 -30.90 -0.33 -32.65
C ASN A 51 -29.85 -0.94 -31.71
N VAL A 52 -30.25 -1.28 -30.49
CA VAL A 52 -29.43 -2.02 -29.53
C VAL A 52 -29.13 -3.38 -30.16
N PRO A 53 -27.84 -3.73 -30.40
CA PRO A 53 -27.49 -5.05 -30.89
C PRO A 53 -28.10 -6.13 -29.97
N PRO A 54 -28.62 -7.25 -30.51
CA PRO A 54 -29.21 -8.30 -29.69
C PRO A 54 -28.23 -8.72 -28.59
N GLU A 55 -28.73 -8.71 -27.35
CA GLU A 55 -27.97 -8.99 -26.15
C GLU A 55 -27.27 -10.35 -26.29
N GLN A 56 -25.94 -10.33 -26.48
CA GLN A 56 -25.17 -11.57 -26.55
C GLN A 56 -25.26 -12.30 -25.21
N PRO A 57 -25.46 -13.63 -25.19
CA PRO A 57 -25.56 -14.39 -23.96
C PRO A 57 -24.31 -14.19 -23.10
N GLN A 58 -24.50 -13.66 -21.89
CA GLN A 58 -23.39 -13.45 -20.99
C GLN A 58 -22.79 -14.80 -20.58
N PRO A 59 -21.45 -14.96 -20.59
CA PRO A 59 -20.81 -16.20 -20.19
C PRO A 59 -21.19 -16.53 -18.74
N ALA A 60 -21.50 -17.80 -18.48
CA ALA A 60 -21.88 -18.27 -17.14
C ALA A 60 -20.80 -17.87 -16.12
N LYS A 61 -21.22 -17.27 -15.00
CA LYS A 61 -20.34 -16.82 -13.92
C LYS A 61 -19.66 -18.05 -13.27
N LYS A 62 -18.34 -18.11 -13.34
CA LYS A 62 -17.53 -19.17 -12.70
C LYS A 62 -17.12 -18.75 -11.29
N TYR A 63 -17.30 -19.65 -10.33
CA TYR A 63 -16.91 -19.46 -8.93
C TYR A 63 -15.82 -20.44 -8.52
N THR A 64 -14.95 -20.01 -7.61
CA THR A 64 -13.85 -20.81 -7.05
C THR A 64 -13.72 -20.54 -5.54
N PRO A 65 -13.37 -21.54 -4.72
CA PRO A 65 -13.02 -21.29 -3.32
C PRO A 65 -11.71 -20.51 -3.20
N CYS A 66 -11.59 -19.71 -2.15
CA CYS A 66 -10.32 -19.09 -1.75
C CYS A 66 -9.34 -20.16 -1.25
N PRO A 67 -8.03 -20.09 -1.59
CA PRO A 67 -7.04 -21.04 -1.10
C PRO A 67 -6.68 -20.88 0.39
N PHE A 68 -7.10 -19.80 1.04
CA PHE A 68 -6.74 -19.48 2.44
C PHE A 68 -7.96 -19.43 3.38
N CYS A 69 -9.18 -19.56 2.86
CA CYS A 69 -10.40 -19.62 3.66
C CYS A 69 -11.53 -20.34 2.92
N THR A 70 -12.68 -20.52 3.56
CA THR A 70 -13.82 -21.27 2.99
C THR A 70 -14.72 -20.43 2.06
N THR A 71 -14.42 -19.15 1.85
CA THR A 71 -15.24 -18.26 1.02
C THR A 71 -15.19 -18.65 -0.47
N LYS A 72 -16.35 -18.80 -1.10
CA LYS A 72 -16.49 -19.01 -2.56
C LYS A 72 -16.70 -17.66 -3.25
N LEU A 73 -15.90 -17.38 -4.27
CA LEU A 73 -15.83 -16.07 -4.94
C LEU A 73 -15.91 -16.25 -6.45
N LEU A 74 -16.32 -15.20 -7.16
CA LEU A 74 -16.11 -15.13 -8.60
C LEU A 74 -14.61 -15.22 -8.91
N VAL A 75 -14.23 -15.90 -9.99
CA VAL A 75 -12.82 -16.02 -10.39
C VAL A 75 -12.15 -14.64 -10.54
N SER A 76 -12.88 -13.63 -11.03
CA SER A 76 -12.37 -12.25 -11.14
C SER A 76 -12.20 -11.52 -9.80
N ALA A 77 -12.82 -12.00 -8.72
CA ALA A 77 -12.80 -11.36 -7.41
C ALA A 77 -11.79 -12.00 -6.44
N ILE A 78 -11.25 -13.18 -6.77
CA ILE A 78 -10.36 -13.92 -5.87
C ILE A 78 -9.07 -13.16 -5.57
N GLU A 79 -8.50 -12.48 -6.57
CA GLU A 79 -7.26 -11.72 -6.43
C GLU A 79 -7.43 -10.59 -5.42
N ASN A 80 -8.47 -9.77 -5.60
CA ASN A 80 -8.81 -8.69 -4.68
C ASN A 80 -9.14 -9.21 -3.27
N HIS A 81 -9.88 -10.32 -3.16
CA HIS A 81 -10.17 -10.92 -1.86
C HIS A 81 -8.90 -11.32 -1.12
N ILE A 82 -7.97 -12.03 -1.78
CA ILE A 82 -6.71 -12.45 -1.14
C ILE A 82 -5.87 -11.24 -0.77
N GLN A 83 -5.81 -10.22 -1.63
CA GLN A 83 -5.10 -8.98 -1.35
C GLN A 83 -5.61 -8.25 -0.10
N LEU A 84 -6.94 -8.24 0.12
CA LEU A 84 -7.58 -7.49 1.22
C LEU A 84 -7.73 -8.29 2.52
N VAL A 85 -8.07 -9.58 2.40
CA VAL A 85 -8.39 -10.46 3.53
C VAL A 85 -7.17 -11.26 3.98
N HIS A 86 -6.31 -11.65 3.05
CA HIS A 86 -5.14 -12.50 3.32
C HIS A 86 -3.83 -11.77 3.02
N LYS A 87 -3.69 -10.55 3.56
CA LYS A 87 -2.55 -9.64 3.27
C LYS A 87 -1.18 -10.31 3.42
N HIS A 88 -0.99 -11.11 4.47
CA HIS A 88 0.24 -11.86 4.70
C HIS A 88 0.53 -12.93 3.64
N SER A 89 -0.52 -13.53 3.08
CA SER A 89 -0.42 -14.58 2.06
C SER A 89 -0.32 -14.00 0.65
N TRP A 90 -0.83 -12.77 0.43
CA TRP A 90 -0.81 -12.10 -0.87
C TRP A 90 0.58 -12.03 -1.49
N LEU A 91 1.59 -11.65 -0.69
CA LEU A 91 2.98 -11.54 -1.17
C LEU A 91 3.58 -12.87 -1.64
N LYS A 92 3.10 -13.99 -1.09
CA LYS A 92 3.52 -15.35 -1.47
C LYS A 92 2.69 -15.91 -2.62
N PHE A 93 1.41 -15.56 -2.68
CA PHE A 93 0.47 -16.09 -3.65
C PHE A 93 0.59 -15.40 -5.02
N ALA A 94 0.74 -14.08 -5.04
CA ALA A 94 0.79 -13.31 -6.26
C ALA A 94 2.20 -13.25 -6.83
N LYS A 95 2.32 -13.57 -8.12
CA LYS A 95 3.57 -13.49 -8.86
C LYS A 95 3.94 -12.04 -9.07
N ARG A 96 5.19 -11.71 -8.76
CA ARG A 96 5.72 -10.36 -8.85
C ARG A 96 6.26 -10.09 -10.25
N CYS A 97 6.17 -8.84 -10.69
CA CYS A 97 7.03 -8.34 -11.77
C CYS A 97 8.51 -8.61 -11.46
N GLN A 98 9.32 -8.83 -12.49
CA GLN A 98 10.76 -9.14 -12.37
C GLN A 98 11.59 -7.91 -11.98
N GLU A 99 11.10 -6.69 -12.23
CA GLU A 99 11.81 -5.46 -11.88
C GLU A 99 11.69 -5.17 -10.37
N ASP A 100 12.82 -5.06 -9.69
CA ASP A 100 12.86 -4.89 -8.22
C ASP A 100 12.33 -3.55 -7.70
N ASP A 101 12.34 -2.54 -8.56
CA ASP A 101 11.72 -1.24 -8.37
C ASP A 101 10.22 -1.24 -8.73
N CYS A 102 9.65 -2.37 -9.16
CA CYS A 102 8.23 -2.52 -9.41
C CYS A 102 7.54 -3.37 -8.32
N ASP A 103 6.38 -2.89 -7.87
CA ASP A 103 5.53 -3.55 -6.88
C ASP A 103 4.29 -4.22 -7.50
N TYR A 104 4.21 -4.27 -8.84
CA TYR A 104 3.12 -4.96 -9.53
C TYR A 104 3.16 -6.46 -9.23
N ARG A 105 1.99 -7.01 -8.92
CA ARG A 105 1.78 -8.43 -8.65
C ARG A 105 0.46 -8.86 -9.27
N SER A 106 0.43 -10.09 -9.78
CA SER A 106 -0.83 -10.74 -10.16
C SER A 106 -0.74 -12.24 -10.01
N VAL A 107 -1.89 -12.89 -9.89
CA VAL A 107 -1.99 -14.36 -9.84
C VAL A 107 -1.85 -14.97 -11.24
N HIS A 108 -2.03 -14.15 -12.28
CA HIS A 108 -1.96 -14.56 -13.68
C HIS A 108 -0.65 -14.11 -14.33
N ASP A 109 0.11 -15.07 -14.88
CA ASP A 109 1.37 -14.79 -15.59
C ASP A 109 1.18 -13.86 -16.79
N SER A 110 0.09 -14.02 -17.51
CA SER A 110 -0.25 -13.17 -18.67
C SER A 110 -0.34 -11.70 -18.27
N HIS A 111 -0.92 -11.39 -17.12
CA HIS A 111 -1.05 -10.02 -16.63
C HIS A 111 0.30 -9.45 -16.20
N VAL A 112 1.19 -10.25 -15.61
CA VAL A 112 2.56 -9.82 -15.26
C VAL A 112 3.37 -9.52 -16.53
N LYS A 113 3.26 -10.36 -17.56
CA LYS A 113 3.92 -10.13 -18.85
C LYS A 113 3.40 -8.87 -19.55
N GLN A 114 2.08 -8.73 -19.65
CA GLN A 114 1.44 -7.55 -20.24
C GLN A 114 1.83 -6.27 -19.50
N HIS A 115 1.87 -6.30 -18.17
CA HIS A 115 2.36 -5.19 -17.36
C HIS A 115 3.81 -4.84 -17.71
N ALA A 116 4.70 -5.83 -17.78
CA ALA A 116 6.09 -5.59 -18.09
C ALA A 116 6.30 -4.99 -19.48
N GLU A 117 5.56 -5.45 -20.48
CA GLU A 117 5.59 -4.90 -21.84
C GLU A 117 5.08 -3.44 -21.87
N ALA A 118 4.01 -3.15 -21.14
CA ALA A 118 3.40 -1.82 -21.10
C ALA A 118 4.24 -0.80 -20.32
N VAL A 119 4.90 -1.22 -19.23
CA VAL A 119 5.56 -0.32 -18.29
C VAL A 119 7.08 -0.33 -18.41
N HIS A 120 7.72 -1.48 -18.62
CA HIS A 120 9.17 -1.64 -18.56
C HIS A 120 9.88 -1.50 -19.92
N GLY A 121 9.38 -0.58 -20.75
CA GLY A 121 9.97 -0.24 -22.05
C GLY A 121 11.21 0.67 -21.96
N ARG A 122 11.56 1.30 -23.08
CA ARG A 122 12.74 2.20 -23.19
C ARG A 122 12.67 3.38 -22.21
N THR A 123 11.50 3.98 -22.05
CA THR A 123 11.28 5.13 -21.16
C THR A 123 11.58 4.79 -19.71
N TYR A 124 11.16 3.61 -19.25
CA TYR A 124 11.44 3.11 -17.91
C TYR A 124 12.93 2.90 -17.65
N LYS A 125 13.63 2.28 -18.62
CA LYS A 125 15.10 2.12 -18.53
C LYS A 125 15.81 3.46 -18.42
N ASN A 126 15.34 4.47 -19.15
CA ASN A 126 15.86 5.83 -19.02
C ASN A 126 15.65 6.40 -17.61
N TRP A 127 14.49 6.20 -16.99
CA TRP A 127 14.23 6.65 -15.62
C TRP A 127 15.16 6.02 -14.58
N LYS A 128 15.50 4.74 -14.75
CA LYS A 128 16.50 4.06 -13.90
C LYS A 128 17.87 4.73 -14.04
N ASN A 129 18.29 5.03 -15.26
CA ASN A 129 19.58 5.67 -15.53
C ASN A 129 19.66 7.13 -15.07
N THR A 130 18.55 7.87 -15.15
CA THR A 130 18.52 9.28 -14.71
C THR A 130 18.11 9.44 -13.25
N MET A 131 18.17 8.38 -12.44
CA MET A 131 17.85 8.40 -11.01
C MET A 131 16.44 8.94 -10.68
N ARG A 132 15.50 8.85 -11.62
CA ARG A 132 14.13 9.33 -11.41
C ARG A 132 13.36 8.50 -10.36
N LEU A 133 13.77 7.25 -10.18
CA LEU A 133 13.24 6.32 -9.18
C LEU A 133 13.97 6.43 -7.82
N ALA A 134 14.84 7.42 -7.66
CA ALA A 134 15.44 7.74 -6.37
C ALA A 134 14.52 8.69 -5.58
N PHE A 135 14.56 8.57 -4.26
CA PHE A 135 13.93 9.53 -3.36
C PHE A 135 14.93 10.63 -2.99
N PRO A 136 14.46 11.80 -2.51
CA PRO A 136 15.33 12.81 -1.92
C PRO A 136 16.22 12.23 -0.81
N ILE A 137 17.39 12.83 -0.62
CA ILE A 137 18.33 12.46 0.46
C ILE A 137 17.61 12.54 1.81
N MET A 138 17.90 11.57 2.70
CA MET A 138 17.29 11.45 4.03
C MET A 138 15.79 11.16 4.05
N THR A 139 15.21 10.72 2.93
CA THR A 139 13.82 10.21 2.92
C THR A 139 13.70 9.02 3.87
N ARG A 140 12.69 9.05 4.74
CA ARG A 140 12.35 7.96 5.66
C ARG A 140 11.20 7.15 5.10
N CYS A 141 11.13 5.88 5.50
CA CYS A 141 9.91 5.10 5.34
C CYS A 141 8.76 5.85 6.02
N PRO A 142 7.58 5.94 5.40
CA PRO A 142 6.47 6.65 6.02
C PRO A 142 5.82 5.86 7.18
N PHE A 143 6.30 4.65 7.46
CA PHE A 143 5.79 3.76 8.51
C PHE A 143 6.81 3.44 9.62
N CYS A 144 8.09 3.78 9.43
CA CYS A 144 9.13 3.56 10.44
C CYS A 144 10.34 4.50 10.26
N PRO A 145 11.26 4.61 11.24
CA PRO A 145 12.40 5.54 11.16
C PRO A 145 13.48 5.20 10.11
N ARG A 146 13.35 4.09 9.36
CA ARG A 146 14.36 3.62 8.41
C ARG A 146 14.50 4.57 7.22
N PHE A 147 15.73 4.89 6.84
CA PHE A 147 16.01 5.67 5.62
C PHE A 147 15.90 4.82 4.36
N ILE A 148 15.37 5.42 3.29
CA ILE A 148 15.09 4.78 2.00
C ILE A 148 15.65 5.66 0.88
N ILE A 149 16.48 5.09 0.03
CA ILE A 149 17.21 5.83 -1.01
C ILE A 149 16.48 5.78 -2.36
N ASN A 150 15.81 4.67 -2.66
CA ASN A 150 15.13 4.46 -3.95
C ASN A 150 13.97 3.47 -3.82
N VAL A 151 13.18 3.34 -4.89
CA VAL A 151 12.00 2.47 -4.91
C VAL A 151 12.34 0.99 -4.69
N THR A 152 13.49 0.50 -5.19
CA THR A 152 13.92 -0.88 -4.93
C THR A 152 14.08 -1.15 -3.43
N GLN A 153 14.78 -0.26 -2.72
CA GLN A 153 14.94 -0.37 -1.27
C GLN A 153 13.61 -0.26 -0.54
N PHE A 154 12.73 0.66 -0.99
CA PHE A 154 11.39 0.80 -0.45
C PHE A 154 10.59 -0.51 -0.57
N ASN A 155 10.50 -1.08 -1.77
CA ASN A 155 9.74 -2.29 -2.03
C ASN A 155 10.25 -3.47 -1.19
N LYS A 156 11.58 -3.63 -1.10
CA LYS A 156 12.19 -4.68 -0.27
C LYS A 156 11.87 -4.47 1.22
N HIS A 157 12.01 -3.24 1.71
CA HIS A 157 11.68 -2.88 3.08
C HIS A 157 10.21 -3.14 3.40
N MET A 158 9.28 -2.68 2.57
CA MET A 158 7.84 -2.88 2.77
C MET A 158 7.46 -4.37 2.79
N ASN A 159 8.02 -5.17 1.88
CA ASN A 159 7.71 -6.61 1.83
C ASN A 159 8.20 -7.37 3.08
N ASN A 160 9.30 -6.94 3.68
CA ASN A 160 9.92 -7.64 4.80
C ASN A 160 9.41 -7.13 6.15
N ASP A 161 9.39 -5.81 6.32
CA ASP A 161 9.19 -5.16 7.61
C ASP A 161 7.74 -4.70 7.80
N HIS A 162 6.98 -4.53 6.70
CA HIS A 162 5.60 -4.03 6.72
C HIS A 162 4.63 -4.83 5.81
N PRO A 163 4.63 -6.18 5.86
CA PRO A 163 3.88 -7.01 4.91
C PRO A 163 2.37 -6.75 4.92
N THR A 164 1.77 -6.38 6.05
CA THR A 164 0.33 -6.02 6.15
C THR A 164 0.00 -4.70 5.49
N LEU A 165 0.96 -3.80 5.37
CA LEU A 165 0.78 -2.51 4.71
C LEU A 165 0.97 -2.65 3.20
N THR A 166 1.62 -3.72 2.71
CA THR A 166 1.83 -3.93 1.26
C THR A 166 0.56 -4.17 0.45
N SER A 167 -0.61 -4.36 1.08
CA SER A 167 -1.88 -4.35 0.36
C SER A 167 -2.21 -2.95 -0.19
N ASN A 168 -1.59 -1.90 0.40
CA ASN A 168 -1.62 -0.48 0.07
C ASN A 168 -2.98 -0.02 -0.45
N GLU A 169 -3.95 0.16 0.45
CA GLU A 169 -5.23 0.82 0.14
C GLU A 169 -5.09 2.36 0.17
N ALA A 170 -4.06 2.85 0.87
CA ALA A 170 -3.79 4.27 1.04
C ALA A 170 -2.91 4.82 -0.08
N LYS A 171 -3.27 5.99 -0.61
CA LYS A 171 -2.54 6.69 -1.68
C LYS A 171 -1.31 7.41 -1.14
N ILE A 172 -0.30 6.65 -0.71
CA ILE A 172 0.89 7.20 -0.06
C ILE A 172 1.93 7.77 -1.03
N PHE A 173 1.86 7.46 -2.31
CA PHE A 173 2.79 7.99 -3.31
C PHE A 173 2.21 9.24 -3.96
N ILE A 174 3.03 10.26 -4.11
CA ILE A 174 2.67 11.52 -4.77
C ILE A 174 3.64 11.83 -5.90
N CYS A 175 3.12 12.41 -6.98
CA CYS A 175 3.93 12.89 -8.09
C CYS A 175 4.45 14.29 -7.79
N ASP A 176 5.76 14.53 -7.86
CA ASP A 176 6.32 15.84 -7.50
C ASP A 176 5.98 16.96 -8.51
N SER A 177 5.41 16.60 -9.67
CA SER A 177 5.04 17.56 -10.72
C SER A 177 3.56 17.91 -10.78
N CYS A 178 2.68 17.17 -10.11
CA CYS A 178 1.24 17.40 -10.17
C CYS A 178 0.52 16.76 -8.99
N SER A 179 -0.76 17.05 -8.81
CA SER A 179 -1.56 16.52 -7.68
C SER A 179 -1.96 15.04 -7.81
N PHE A 180 -1.29 14.26 -8.67
CA PHE A 180 -1.58 12.83 -8.79
C PHE A 180 -1.02 12.08 -7.58
N SER A 181 -1.86 11.26 -6.96
CA SER A 181 -1.48 10.36 -5.88
C SER A 181 -1.98 8.94 -6.12
N THR A 182 -1.21 7.98 -5.63
CA THR A 182 -1.51 6.55 -5.80
C THR A 182 -0.94 5.73 -4.66
N ASP A 183 -1.40 4.51 -4.58
CA ASP A 183 -1.08 3.50 -3.59
C ASP A 183 0.06 2.56 -4.02
N ARG A 184 0.41 2.56 -5.31
CA ARG A 184 1.39 1.63 -5.90
C ARG A 184 2.43 2.33 -6.75
N CYS A 185 3.68 1.89 -6.68
CA CYS A 185 4.77 2.42 -7.52
C CYS A 185 4.45 2.24 -9.01
N TYR A 186 3.96 1.06 -9.40
CA TYR A 186 3.67 0.79 -10.81
C TYR A 186 2.57 1.70 -11.39
N LYS A 187 1.61 2.15 -10.57
CA LYS A 187 0.58 3.10 -10.97
C LYS A 187 1.17 4.50 -11.17
N MET A 188 2.20 4.87 -10.40
CA MET A 188 2.97 6.09 -10.64
C MET A 188 3.72 6.01 -11.98
N TYR A 189 4.27 4.84 -12.31
CA TYR A 189 4.93 4.63 -13.60
C TYR A 189 3.96 4.77 -14.77
N ALA A 190 2.79 4.13 -14.69
CA ALA A 190 1.73 4.27 -15.67
C ALA A 190 1.32 5.74 -15.86
N HIS A 191 1.13 6.48 -14.75
CA HIS A 191 0.85 7.90 -14.78
C HIS A 191 1.92 8.71 -15.55
N TRP A 192 3.21 8.46 -15.31
CA TRP A 192 4.27 9.14 -16.03
C TRP A 192 4.33 8.76 -17.52
N ILE A 193 4.01 7.51 -17.88
CA ILE A 193 3.91 7.09 -19.29
C ILE A 193 2.77 7.83 -19.98
N GLU A 194 1.57 7.82 -19.39
CA GLU A 194 0.36 8.44 -19.96
C GLU A 194 0.50 9.96 -20.10
N ARG A 195 1.17 10.61 -19.15
CA ARG A 195 1.40 12.07 -19.18
C ARG A 195 2.60 12.47 -20.04
N GLY A 196 3.47 11.52 -20.40
CA GLY A 196 4.70 11.77 -21.15
C GLY A 196 5.55 12.87 -20.50
N ASN A 197 5.87 13.91 -21.26
CA ASN A 197 6.76 15.00 -20.83
C ASN A 197 6.12 16.02 -19.86
N ARG A 198 4.84 15.86 -19.48
CA ARG A 198 4.14 16.80 -18.59
C ARG A 198 4.47 16.60 -17.12
N CYS A 199 4.88 15.40 -16.73
CA CYS A 199 5.33 15.10 -15.37
C CYS A 199 6.80 14.71 -15.47
N LYS A 200 7.70 15.61 -15.07
CA LYS A 200 9.16 15.39 -15.14
C LYS A 200 9.81 15.13 -13.77
N GLY A 201 9.06 15.37 -12.70
CA GLY A 201 9.50 15.17 -11.32
C GLY A 201 9.59 13.71 -10.92
N GLY A 202 10.09 13.52 -9.70
CA GLY A 202 10.17 12.23 -9.03
C GLY A 202 8.85 11.87 -8.35
N MET A 203 9.01 10.98 -7.37
CA MET A 203 7.93 10.49 -6.52
C MET A 203 8.29 10.77 -5.06
N GLY A 204 7.32 11.29 -4.32
CA GLY A 204 7.42 11.51 -2.87
C GLY A 204 6.43 10.65 -2.10
N PHE A 205 6.38 10.90 -0.78
CA PHE A 205 5.41 10.28 0.13
C PHE A 205 4.43 11.31 0.70
N ASP A 206 3.15 10.92 0.76
CA ASP A 206 2.16 11.55 1.61
C ASP A 206 2.22 10.92 3.01
N TYR A 207 3.00 11.54 3.91
CA TYR A 207 3.18 11.07 5.28
C TYR A 207 1.90 11.15 6.12
N VAL A 208 0.96 12.03 5.77
CA VAL A 208 -0.31 12.15 6.50
C VAL A 208 -1.19 10.94 6.18
N ALA A 209 -1.36 10.64 4.88
CA ALA A 209 -2.09 9.46 4.43
C ALA A 209 -1.46 8.16 4.98
N ALA A 210 -0.12 8.08 4.99
CA ALA A 210 0.56 6.92 5.52
C ALA A 210 0.39 6.74 7.04
N LYS A 211 0.48 7.82 7.83
CA LYS A 211 0.23 7.76 9.29
C LYS A 211 -1.20 7.30 9.59
N GLN A 212 -2.18 7.76 8.81
CA GLN A 212 -3.58 7.31 8.94
C GLN A 212 -3.72 5.82 8.60
N ALA A 213 -3.12 5.37 7.50
CA ALA A 213 -3.13 3.98 7.10
C ALA A 213 -2.49 3.06 8.16
N TYR A 214 -1.37 3.50 8.75
CA TYR A 214 -0.70 2.78 9.83
C TYR A 214 -1.60 2.60 11.06
N LYS A 215 -2.25 3.68 11.52
CA LYS A 215 -3.19 3.62 12.64
C LYS A 215 -4.34 2.64 12.35
N GLN A 216 -4.90 2.69 11.15
CA GLN A 216 -5.99 1.79 10.75
C GLN A 216 -5.55 0.32 10.72
N ASP A 217 -4.35 0.03 10.21
CA ASP A 217 -3.82 -1.34 10.20
C ASP A 217 -3.59 -1.86 11.62
N MET A 218 -3.02 -1.04 12.52
CA MET A 218 -2.84 -1.40 13.93
C MET A 218 -4.17 -1.72 14.63
N ILE A 219 -5.21 -0.91 14.43
CA ILE A 219 -6.55 -1.16 14.97
C ILE A 219 -7.11 -2.48 14.42
N LYS A 220 -6.97 -2.72 13.12
CA LYS A 220 -7.44 -3.95 12.47
C LYS A 220 -6.74 -5.19 13.07
N GLN A 221 -5.43 -5.14 13.24
CA GLN A 221 -4.66 -6.22 13.86
C GLN A 221 -5.14 -6.50 15.29
N GLN A 222 -5.37 -5.47 16.11
CA GLN A 222 -5.89 -5.64 17.48
C GLN A 222 -7.26 -6.32 17.50
N ILE A 223 -8.16 -5.94 16.60
CA ILE A 223 -9.49 -6.57 16.47
C ILE A 223 -9.35 -8.05 16.08
N GLU A 224 -8.48 -8.36 15.12
CA GLU A 224 -8.24 -9.74 14.67
C GLU A 224 -7.66 -10.61 15.80
N THR A 225 -6.67 -10.10 16.54
CA THR A 225 -6.10 -10.79 17.70
C THR A 225 -7.15 -11.06 18.77
N ARG A 226 -8.02 -10.08 19.07
CA ARG A 226 -9.11 -10.26 20.05
C ARG A 226 -10.12 -11.31 19.59
N LYS A 227 -10.47 -11.33 18.30
CA LYS A 227 -11.38 -12.34 17.73
C LYS A 227 -10.79 -13.75 17.84
N LEU A 228 -9.50 -13.91 17.55
CA LEU A 228 -8.80 -15.19 17.68
C LEU A 228 -8.77 -15.68 19.13
N ALA A 229 -8.42 -14.79 20.08
CA ALA A 229 -8.42 -15.12 21.51
C ALA A 229 -9.80 -15.56 22.01
N ASN A 230 -10.88 -14.94 21.51
CA ASN A 230 -12.26 -15.32 21.86
C ASN A 230 -12.72 -16.61 21.18
N SER A 231 -12.13 -17.00 20.04
CA SER A 231 -12.41 -18.30 19.42
C SER A 231 -11.82 -19.42 20.25
N LEU A 232 -10.55 -19.30 20.63
CA LEU A 232 -9.85 -20.32 21.42
C LEU A 232 -10.51 -20.60 22.78
N LYS A 233 -11.09 -19.57 23.41
CA LYS A 233 -11.83 -19.71 24.67
C LYS A 233 -13.17 -20.46 24.56
N ARG A 234 -13.75 -20.55 23.36
CA ARG A 234 -15.02 -21.28 23.15
C ARG A 234 -14.79 -22.77 22.88
N ASP A 235 -13.59 -23.11 22.45
CA ASP A 235 -13.20 -24.50 22.12
C ASP A 235 -12.53 -25.20 23.33
N SER A 236 -12.32 -24.49 24.45
CA SER A 236 -11.78 -25.03 25.72
C SER A 236 -12.90 -25.27 26.72
#